data_AF-A0A1G7IQF4-F1
#
_entry.id   AF-A0A1G7IQF4-F1
#
_cell.length_a   1.000
_cell.length_b   1.000
_cell.length_c   1.000
_cell.angle_alpha   90.00
_cell.angle_beta   90.00
_cell.angle_gamma   90.00
#
_symmetry.space_group_name_H-M   'P 1'
#
loop_
_entity.id
_entity.type
_entity.pdbx_description
1 polymer ?
#
loop_
_entity_poly.entity_id
_entity_poly.type
_entity_poly.pdbx_seq_one_letter_code
_entity_poly.pdbx_strand_id
1 'polypeptide(L)'
;MPAAALSTPWLFWLDYLLLAGGSFALWAPRLALAPLPVLALALLLRRMARIRGEEAVGAAHAQWQLHTVWLFLLLFLALLGLFLGMGLAFSEGAALDRVEAIANAFGAGSLNLCSALEHFWSVGEIRWFAWAGLLWTALALLWPLQRTVQGMLALCAEHAPRSLSRGKRWLALGLAALMQGGVLFVVLAL
;
A
#
# COMPACT_ATOMS: atom_id res chain seq x y z
N MET A 1 5.20 33.90 5.38
CA MET A 1 6.05 33.94 4.17
C MET A 1 5.34 33.15 3.09
N PRO A 2 5.13 33.70 1.88
CA PRO A 2 4.56 32.91 0.79
C PRO A 2 5.52 31.75 0.49
N ALA A 3 5.00 30.51 0.42
CA ALA A 3 5.81 29.37 0.05
C ALA A 3 6.33 29.61 -1.37
N ALA A 4 7.64 29.53 -1.58
CA ALA A 4 8.20 29.57 -2.92
C ALA A 4 7.64 28.38 -3.70
N ALA A 5 7.02 28.63 -4.85
CA ALA A 5 6.46 27.59 -5.71
C ALA A 5 7.58 26.60 -6.09
N LEU A 6 7.27 25.30 -6.00
CA LEU A 6 8.22 24.24 -6.36
C LEU A 6 8.65 24.41 -7.82
N SER A 7 9.95 24.38 -8.08
CA SER A 7 10.49 24.54 -9.43
C SER A 7 10.22 23.34 -10.37
N THR A 8 9.99 22.14 -9.83
CA THR A 8 9.69 20.92 -10.61
C THR A 8 8.56 20.09 -9.98
N PRO A 9 7.31 20.59 -9.95
CA PRO A 9 6.19 19.91 -9.28
C PRO A 9 5.77 18.62 -9.99
N TRP A 10 5.98 18.54 -11.31
CA TRP A 10 5.61 17.38 -12.13
C TRP A 10 6.39 16.11 -11.78
N LEU A 11 7.65 16.23 -11.32
CA LEU A 11 8.45 15.08 -10.87
C LEU A 11 7.90 14.49 -9.57
N PHE A 12 7.42 15.34 -8.66
CA PHE A 12 6.74 14.88 -7.45
C PHE A 12 5.42 14.18 -7.78
N TRP A 13 4.67 14.69 -8.76
CA TRP A 13 3.46 14.02 -9.26
C TRP A 13 3.76 12.64 -9.84
N LEU A 14 4.82 12.53 -10.66
CA LEU A 14 5.26 11.24 -11.21
C LEU A 14 5.54 10.22 -10.10
N ASP A 15 6.30 10.61 -9.07
CA ASP A 15 6.57 9.74 -7.91
C ASP A 15 5.28 9.34 -7.19
N TYR A 16 4.34 10.26 -7.00
CA TYR A 16 3.05 9.92 -6.38
C TYR A 16 2.20 8.97 -7.24
N LEU A 17 2.22 9.10 -8.57
CA LEU A 17 1.53 8.18 -9.47
C LEU A 17 2.14 6.76 -9.41
N LEU A 18 3.46 6.65 -9.33
CA LEU A 18 4.16 5.39 -9.14
C LEU A 18 3.81 4.73 -7.80
N LEU A 19 3.77 5.50 -6.71
CA LEU A 19 3.33 5.02 -5.39
C LEU A 19 1.85 4.61 -5.38
N ALA A 20 0.99 5.36 -6.08
CA ALA A 20 -0.42 5.01 -6.23
C ALA A 20 -0.55 3.67 -6.96
N GLY A 21 0.16 3.49 -8.08
CA GLY A 21 0.22 2.24 -8.82
C GLY A 21 0.64 1.05 -7.94
N GLY A 22 1.70 1.21 -7.14
CA GLY A 22 2.14 0.18 -6.19
C GLY A 22 1.09 -0.22 -5.15
N SER A 23 0.18 0.70 -4.80
CA SER A 23 -0.92 0.41 -3.86
C SER A 23 -1.98 -0.54 -4.45
N PHE A 24 -1.97 -0.78 -5.76
CA PHE A 24 -2.86 -1.73 -6.44
C PHE A 24 -2.16 -3.05 -6.77
N ALA A 25 -0.98 -3.32 -6.20
CA ALA A 25 -0.23 -4.55 -6.45
C ALA A 25 -1.00 -5.83 -6.11
N LEU A 26 -1.88 -5.81 -5.11
CA LEU A 26 -2.73 -6.96 -4.77
C LEU A 26 -3.74 -7.31 -5.87
N TRP A 27 -4.20 -6.32 -6.64
CA TRP A 27 -5.12 -6.51 -7.76
C TRP A 27 -4.37 -6.80 -9.06
N ALA A 28 -3.22 -6.14 -9.26
CA ALA A 28 -2.38 -6.28 -10.44
C ALA A 28 -0.92 -6.44 -10.01
N PRO A 29 -0.44 -7.69 -9.81
CA PRO A 29 0.90 -7.98 -9.26
C PRO A 29 2.05 -7.30 -10.02
N ARG A 30 1.90 -7.07 -11.32
CA ARG A 30 2.87 -6.32 -12.15
C ARG A 30 3.18 -4.91 -11.63
N LEU A 31 2.29 -4.31 -10.85
CA LEU A 31 2.47 -2.97 -10.26
C LEU A 31 3.31 -3.00 -8.98
N ALA A 32 3.65 -4.16 -8.42
CA ALA A 32 4.45 -4.27 -7.19
C ALA A 32 5.82 -3.60 -7.30
N LEU A 33 6.39 -3.53 -8.51
CA LEU A 33 7.68 -2.90 -8.77
C LEU A 33 7.58 -1.40 -9.06
N ALA A 34 6.37 -0.85 -9.21
CA ALA A 34 6.15 0.57 -9.51
C ALA A 34 6.77 1.52 -8.47
N PRO A 35 6.83 1.21 -7.15
CA PRO A 35 7.50 2.06 -6.18
C PRO A 35 9.03 2.08 -6.26
N LEU A 36 9.69 1.17 -6.99
CA LEU A 36 11.16 1.08 -6.99
C LEU A 36 11.85 2.32 -7.58
N PRO A 37 11.44 2.85 -8.76
CA PRO A 37 12.04 4.06 -9.32
C PRO A 37 11.91 5.30 -8.39
N VAL A 38 10.89 5.32 -7.54
CA VAL A 38 10.65 6.41 -6.57
C VAL A 38 11.81 6.56 -5.58
N LEU A 39 12.53 5.47 -5.25
CA LEU A 39 13.70 5.56 -4.38
C LEU A 39 14.79 6.47 -4.98
N ALA A 40 15.12 6.23 -6.24
CA ALA A 40 16.13 7.01 -6.95
C ALA A 40 15.65 8.44 -7.18
N LEU A 41 14.41 8.62 -7.64
CA LEU A 41 13.87 9.93 -7.98
C LEU A 41 13.67 10.80 -6.75
N ALA A 42 13.11 10.28 -5.65
CA ALA A 42 12.93 11.04 -4.42
C ALA A 42 14.27 11.42 -3.77
N LEU A 43 15.32 10.59 -3.86
CA LEU A 43 16.67 10.97 -3.41
C LEU A 43 17.25 12.12 -4.25
N LEU A 44 17.04 12.09 -5.56
CA LEU A 44 17.45 13.17 -6.47
C LEU A 44 16.67 14.46 -6.19
N LEU A 45 15.35 14.39 -6.06
CA LEU A 45 14.49 15.52 -5.71
C LEU A 45 14.87 16.13 -4.36
N ARG A 46 15.20 15.31 -3.36
CA ARG A 46 15.70 15.80 -2.07
C ARG A 46 17.04 16.53 -2.20
N ARG A 47 17.93 16.10 -3.10
CA ARG A 47 19.19 16.82 -3.37
C ARG A 47 18.91 18.15 -4.09
N MET A 48 18.05 18.15 -5.10
CA MET A 48 17.67 19.35 -5.84
C MET A 48 17.00 20.40 -4.95
N ALA A 49 16.08 19.98 -4.08
CA ALA A 49 15.41 20.88 -3.13
C ALA A 49 16.39 21.59 -2.20
N ARG A 50 17.44 20.89 -1.74
CA ARG A 50 18.51 21.49 -0.93
C ARG A 50 19.33 22.52 -1.72
N ILE A 51 19.71 22.19 -2.95
CA ILE A 51 20.48 23.11 -3.82
C ILE A 51 19.67 24.37 -4.14
N ARG A 52 18.35 24.24 -4.29
CA ARG A 52 17.44 25.34 -4.67
C ARG A 52 16.87 26.12 -3.48
N GLY A 53 17.19 25.75 -2.24
CA GLY A 53 16.63 26.38 -1.04
C GLY A 53 15.14 26.07 -0.80
N GLU A 54 14.58 25.05 -1.46
CA GLU A 54 13.16 24.63 -1.36
C GLU A 54 12.95 23.56 -0.25
N GLU A 55 13.75 23.59 0.81
CA GLU A 55 13.78 22.52 1.82
C GLU A 55 12.43 22.34 2.55
N ALA A 56 11.73 23.43 2.82
CA ALA A 56 10.49 23.40 3.61
C ALA A 56 9.37 22.55 2.96
N VAL A 57 9.28 22.56 1.63
CA VAL A 57 8.21 21.88 0.88
C VAL A 57 8.79 20.74 0.06
N GLY A 58 9.79 21.00 -0.79
CA GLY A 58 10.34 20.00 -1.71
C GLY A 58 11.04 18.84 -1.01
N ALA A 59 11.89 19.13 -0.01
CA ALA A 59 12.53 18.06 0.76
C ALA A 59 11.53 17.28 1.63
N ALA A 60 10.48 17.95 2.11
CA ALA A 60 9.40 17.32 2.87
C ALA A 60 8.59 16.33 2.00
N HIS A 61 8.28 16.69 0.75
CA HIS A 61 7.62 15.78 -0.20
C HIS A 61 8.51 14.58 -0.56
N ALA A 62 9.78 14.81 -0.89
CA ALA A 62 10.72 13.75 -1.21
C ALA A 62 10.90 12.77 -0.04
N GLN A 63 11.04 13.28 1.18
CA GLN A 63 11.14 12.43 2.37
C GLN A 63 9.83 11.69 2.66
N TRP A 64 8.68 12.30 2.38
CA TRP A 64 7.40 11.63 2.47
C TRP A 64 7.29 10.49 1.45
N GLN A 65 7.71 10.68 0.21
CA GLN A 65 7.69 9.62 -0.80
C GLN A 65 8.60 8.46 -0.41
N LEU A 66 9.84 8.74 0.04
CA LEU A 66 10.75 7.71 0.55
C LEU A 66 10.15 6.90 1.70
N HIS A 67 9.56 7.57 2.70
CA HIS A 67 8.89 6.88 3.80
C HIS A 67 7.69 6.05 3.35
N THR A 68 7.00 6.43 2.27
CA THR A 68 5.94 5.60 1.68
C THR A 68 6.52 4.36 1.01
N VAL A 69 7.66 4.45 0.32
CA VAL A 69 8.35 3.26 -0.22
C VAL A 69 8.78 2.32 0.91
N TRP A 70 9.36 2.86 1.99
CA TRP A 70 9.71 2.05 3.16
C TRP A 70 8.50 1.38 3.80
N LEU A 71 7.33 2.03 3.79
CA LEU A 71 6.09 1.42 4.25
C LEU A 71 5.69 0.23 3.37
N PHE A 72 5.81 0.32 2.04
CA PHE A 72 5.59 -0.83 1.15
C PHE A 72 6.53 -1.99 1.49
N LEU A 73 7.82 -1.70 1.69
CA LEU A 73 8.79 -2.72 2.07
C LEU A 73 8.46 -3.34 3.43
N LEU A 74 8.10 -2.53 4.42
CA LEU A 74 7.71 -3.01 5.75
C LEU A 74 6.50 -3.95 5.68
N LEU A 75 5.49 -3.58 4.89
CA LEU A 75 4.31 -4.43 4.70
C LEU A 75 4.67 -5.72 3.97
N PHE A 76 5.54 -5.68 2.96
CA PHE A 76 6.03 -6.89 2.31
C PHE A 76 6.80 -7.81 3.28
N LEU A 77 7.69 -7.26 4.10
CA LEU A 77 8.41 -8.02 5.13
C LEU A 77 7.47 -8.59 6.19
N ALA A 78 6.43 -7.85 6.59
CA ALA A 78 5.41 -8.33 7.50
C ALA A 78 4.63 -9.52 6.91
N LEU A 79 4.33 -9.49 5.60
CA LEU A 79 3.71 -10.62 4.91
C LEU A 79 4.60 -11.86 4.93
N LEU A 80 5.88 -11.71 4.59
CA LEU A 80 6.85 -12.81 4.67
C LEU A 80 6.94 -13.37 6.08
N GLY A 81 6.92 -12.50 7.10
CA GLY A 81 6.87 -12.91 8.51
C GLY A 81 5.62 -13.71 8.87
N LEU A 82 4.45 -13.34 8.33
CA LEU A 82 3.21 -14.10 8.53
C LEU A 82 3.31 -15.50 7.92
N PHE A 83 3.82 -15.63 6.69
CA PHE A 83 4.01 -16.92 6.03
C PHE A 83 5.05 -17.78 6.75
N LEU A 84 6.19 -17.20 7.14
CA LEU A 84 7.22 -17.90 7.90
C LEU A 84 6.69 -18.38 9.26
N GLY A 85 5.98 -17.52 9.98
CA GLY A 85 5.35 -17.87 11.24
C GLY A 85 4.32 -18.99 11.10
N MET A 86 3.53 -18.98 10.02
CA MET A 86 2.59 -20.06 9.72
C MET A 86 3.32 -21.38 9.46
N GLY A 87 4.38 -21.37 8.65
CA GLY A 87 5.17 -22.57 8.36
C GLY A 87 5.88 -23.17 9.58
N LEU A 88 6.32 -22.33 10.52
CA LEU A 88 6.92 -22.77 11.78
C LEU A 88 5.89 -23.30 12.78
N ALA A 89 4.69 -22.72 12.81
CA ALA A 89 3.64 -23.09 13.76
C ALA A 89 2.87 -24.36 13.35
N PHE A 90 2.77 -24.66 12.05
CA PHE A 90 1.98 -25.78 11.52
C PHE A 90 2.83 -26.77 10.71
N SER A 91 4.05 -27.05 11.15
CA SER A 91 4.97 -27.97 10.46
C SER A 91 4.44 -29.40 10.30
N GLU A 92 3.43 -29.80 11.09
CA GLU A 92 2.74 -31.09 10.94
C GLU A 92 1.51 -30.99 10.02
N GLY A 93 1.78 -30.86 8.71
CA GLY A 93 0.97 -31.30 7.55
C GLY A 93 -0.50 -30.87 7.42
N ALA A 94 -1.39 -31.39 8.27
CA ALA A 94 -2.82 -31.47 7.92
C ALA A 94 -3.54 -30.12 7.82
N ALA A 95 -3.13 -29.11 8.59
CA ALA A 95 -3.74 -27.77 8.55
C ALA A 95 -3.20 -26.95 7.37
N LEU A 96 -1.90 -27.06 7.08
CA LEU A 96 -1.25 -26.39 5.96
C LEU A 96 -1.74 -26.97 4.62
N ASP A 97 -1.84 -28.30 4.52
CA ASP A 97 -2.36 -29.02 3.35
C ASP A 97 -3.80 -28.61 3.03
N ARG A 98 -4.64 -28.39 4.05
CA ARG A 98 -6.00 -27.90 3.86
C ARG A 98 -6.03 -26.46 3.33
N VAL A 99 -5.17 -25.59 3.86
CA VAL A 99 -5.05 -24.21 3.36
C VAL A 99 -4.56 -24.17 1.92
N GLU A 100 -3.56 -24.98 1.59
CA GLU A 100 -3.03 -25.09 0.24
C GLU A 100 -4.08 -25.69 -0.72
N ALA A 101 -4.84 -26.69 -0.29
CA ALA A 101 -5.94 -27.24 -1.07
C ALA A 101 -7.04 -26.20 -1.35
N ILE A 102 -7.42 -25.40 -0.35
CA ILE A 102 -8.39 -24.29 -0.54
C ILE A 102 -7.82 -23.25 -1.51
N ALA A 103 -6.55 -22.87 -1.35
CA ALA A 103 -5.89 -21.88 -2.20
C ALA A 103 -5.78 -22.36 -3.66
N ASN A 104 -5.41 -23.62 -3.88
CA ASN A 104 -5.32 -24.24 -5.20
C ASN A 104 -6.71 -24.35 -5.85
N ALA A 105 -7.72 -24.75 -5.08
CA ALA A 105 -9.09 -24.86 -5.59
C ALA A 105 -9.68 -23.48 -5.95
N PHE A 106 -9.37 -22.44 -5.18
CA PHE A 106 -9.72 -21.06 -5.53
C PHE A 106 -8.96 -20.57 -6.77
N GLY A 107 -7.64 -20.81 -6.84
CA GLY A 107 -6.81 -20.45 -8.00
C GLY A 107 -7.22 -21.17 -9.29
N ALA A 108 -7.75 -22.39 -9.19
CA ALA A 108 -8.29 -23.16 -10.31
C ALA A 108 -9.72 -22.72 -10.72
N GLY A 109 -10.33 -21.75 -10.00
CA GLY A 109 -11.70 -21.29 -10.25
C GLY A 109 -12.80 -22.27 -9.81
N SER A 110 -12.44 -23.34 -9.10
CA SER A 110 -13.39 -24.36 -8.61
C SER A 110 -14.12 -23.95 -7.33
N LEU A 111 -13.61 -22.94 -6.63
CA LEU A 111 -14.19 -22.34 -5.44
C LEU A 111 -14.43 -20.85 -5.67
N ASN A 112 -15.64 -20.39 -5.36
CA ASN A 112 -15.94 -18.96 -5.33
C ASN A 112 -15.32 -18.33 -4.05
N LEU A 113 -15.18 -17.00 -4.03
CA LEU A 113 -14.52 -16.28 -2.93
C LEU A 113 -15.22 -16.49 -1.58
N CYS A 114 -16.56 -16.52 -1.56
CA CYS A 114 -17.33 -16.73 -0.33
C CYS A 114 -17.12 -18.12 0.26
N SER A 115 -17.19 -19.17 -0.56
CA SER A 115 -16.97 -20.55 -0.14
C SER A 115 -15.51 -20.78 0.25
N ALA A 116 -14.54 -20.17 -0.44
CA ALA A 116 -13.14 -20.22 -0.03
C ALA A 116 -12.95 -19.58 1.36
N LEU A 117 -13.59 -18.44 1.63
CA LEU A 117 -13.59 -17.78 2.94
C LEU A 117 -14.25 -18.64 4.02
N GLU A 118 -15.39 -19.26 3.75
CA GLU A 118 -16.08 -20.18 4.68
C GLU A 118 -15.18 -21.36 5.05
N HIS A 119 -14.56 -22.00 4.05
CA HIS A 119 -13.63 -23.10 4.29
C HIS A 119 -12.40 -22.64 5.08
N PHE A 120 -11.84 -21.48 4.77
CA PHE A 120 -10.72 -20.91 5.52
C PHE A 120 -11.09 -20.63 6.99
N TRP A 121 -12.31 -20.14 7.23
CA TRP A 121 -12.80 -19.82 8.57
C TRP A 121 -13.12 -21.05 9.42
N SER A 122 -13.45 -22.17 8.77
CA SER A 122 -13.72 -23.45 9.44
C SER A 122 -12.47 -24.08 10.07
N VAL A 123 -11.26 -23.68 9.64
CA VAL A 123 -9.99 -24.17 10.20
C VAL A 123 -9.65 -23.38 11.46
N GLY A 124 -10.13 -23.90 12.61
CA GLY A 124 -9.98 -23.26 13.92
C GLY A 124 -8.54 -22.91 14.30
N GLU A 125 -7.59 -23.76 13.92
CA GLU A 125 -6.16 -23.62 14.23
C GLU A 125 -5.52 -22.39 13.57
N ILE A 126 -6.01 -21.96 12.41
CA ILE A 126 -5.39 -20.90 11.60
C ILE A 126 -6.10 -19.55 11.80
N ARG A 127 -7.14 -19.48 12.65
CA ARG A 127 -7.96 -18.27 12.85
C ARG A 127 -7.14 -17.04 13.22
N TRP A 128 -6.11 -17.17 14.05
CA TRP A 128 -5.24 -16.04 14.39
C TRP A 128 -4.44 -15.53 13.17
N PHE A 129 -3.92 -16.44 12.34
CA PHE A 129 -3.24 -16.08 11.09
C PHE A 129 -4.21 -15.50 10.05
N ALA A 130 -5.45 -15.98 10.00
CA ALA A 130 -6.49 -15.39 9.15
C ALA A 130 -6.80 -13.94 9.57
N TRP A 131 -6.97 -13.68 10.87
CA TRP A 131 -7.14 -12.31 11.38
C TRP A 131 -5.92 -11.43 11.10
N ALA A 132 -4.71 -11.95 11.30
CA ALA A 132 -3.48 -11.24 11.00
C ALA A 132 -3.36 -10.93 9.50
N GLY A 133 -3.72 -11.87 8.63
CA GLY A 133 -3.78 -11.70 7.18
C GLY A 133 -4.84 -10.68 6.72
N LEU A 134 -6.00 -10.65 7.37
CA LEU A 134 -7.04 -9.64 7.10
C LEU A 134 -6.59 -8.24 7.51
N LEU A 135 -6.02 -8.12 8.72
CA LEU A 135 -5.46 -6.85 9.20
C LEU A 135 -4.34 -6.38 8.27
N TRP A 136 -3.43 -7.28 7.90
CA TRP A 136 -2.35 -6.99 6.97
C TRP A 136 -2.89 -6.53 5.61
N THR A 137 -3.89 -7.23 5.05
CA THR A 137 -4.52 -6.88 3.77
C THR A 137 -5.16 -5.49 3.85
N ALA A 138 -5.88 -5.18 4.92
CA ALA A 138 -6.47 -3.85 5.12
C ALA A 138 -5.40 -2.75 5.18
N LEU A 139 -4.30 -2.98 5.88
CA LEU A 139 -3.16 -2.06 5.92
C LEU A 139 -2.49 -1.92 4.55
N ALA A 140 -2.28 -3.01 3.83
CA ALA A 140 -1.66 -3.02 2.50
C ALA A 140 -2.47 -2.27 1.45
N LEU A 141 -3.80 -2.41 1.47
CA LEU A 141 -4.69 -1.72 0.55
C LEU A 141 -4.81 -0.22 0.85
N LEU A 142 -4.95 0.13 2.13
CA LEU A 142 -5.35 1.49 2.51
C LEU A 142 -4.18 2.39 2.89
N TRP A 143 -3.18 1.89 3.62
CA TRP A 143 -2.20 2.75 4.27
C TRP A 143 -1.22 3.41 3.28
N PRO A 144 -0.60 2.69 2.33
CA PRO A 144 0.26 3.32 1.33
C PRO A 144 -0.52 4.27 0.41
N LEU A 145 -1.75 3.90 0.03
CA LEU A 145 -2.59 4.71 -0.83
C LEU A 145 -3.04 6.00 -0.12
N GLN A 146 -3.47 5.89 1.15
CA GLN A 146 -3.83 7.03 1.99
C GLN A 146 -2.66 8.02 2.13
N ARG A 147 -1.43 7.53 2.39
CA ARG A 147 -0.22 8.38 2.41
C ARG A 147 0.02 9.05 1.07
N THR A 148 -0.22 8.35 -0.03
CA THR A 148 0.02 8.84 -1.39
C THR A 148 -0.97 9.95 -1.74
N VAL A 149 -2.27 9.72 -1.54
CA VAL A 149 -3.32 10.73 -1.72
C VAL A 149 -3.10 11.92 -0.80
N GLN A 150 -2.71 11.70 0.46
CA GLN A 150 -2.33 12.78 1.36
C GLN A 150 -1.17 13.62 0.79
N GLY A 151 -0.15 12.97 0.22
CA GLY A 151 0.97 13.64 -0.43
C GLY A 151 0.54 14.46 -1.65
N MET A 152 -0.33 13.91 -2.49
CA MET A 152 -0.90 14.61 -3.65
C MET A 152 -1.73 15.84 -3.24
N LEU A 153 -2.60 15.70 -2.23
CA LEU A 153 -3.40 16.82 -1.71
C LEU A 153 -2.54 17.92 -1.09
N ALA A 154 -1.43 17.54 -0.45
CA ALA A 154 -0.47 18.49 0.09
C ALA A 154 0.26 19.24 -1.03
N LEU A 155 0.60 18.52 -2.11
CA LEU A 155 1.26 19.09 -3.28
C LEU A 155 0.35 20.10 -4.00
N CYS A 156 -0.94 19.79 -4.17
CA CYS A 156 -1.94 20.73 -4.70
C CYS A 156 -2.08 21.99 -3.82
N ALA A 157 -1.87 21.86 -2.52
CA ALA A 157 -1.96 22.96 -1.58
C ALA A 157 -0.63 23.70 -1.40
N GLU A 158 0.47 23.25 -2.01
CA GLU A 158 1.84 23.75 -1.77
C GLU A 158 2.27 23.70 -0.30
N HIS A 159 1.81 22.67 0.42
CA HIS A 159 2.10 22.45 1.84
C HIS A 159 2.94 21.20 2.02
N ALA A 160 3.72 21.15 3.11
CA ALA A 160 4.35 19.91 3.53
C ALA A 160 3.30 18.82 3.81
N PRO A 161 3.52 17.55 3.41
CA PRO A 161 2.53 16.47 3.61
C PRO A 161 2.04 16.29 5.05
N ARG A 162 2.91 16.58 6.02
CA ARG A 162 2.59 16.48 7.45
C ARG A 162 1.76 17.64 8.00
N SER A 163 1.78 18.82 7.37
CA SER A 163 1.04 20.00 7.87
C SER A 163 -0.44 20.00 7.48
N LEU A 164 -0.89 19.03 6.68
CA LEU A 164 -2.31 18.87 6.35
C LEU A 164 -3.18 18.69 7.59
N SER A 165 -4.30 19.41 7.61
CA SER A 165 -5.31 19.34 8.66
C SER A 165 -5.89 17.94 8.82
N ARG A 166 -6.43 17.65 10.01
CA ARG A 166 -7.04 16.35 10.32
C ARG A 166 -8.16 15.99 9.32
N GLY A 167 -8.97 16.97 8.90
CA GLY A 167 -10.02 16.77 7.90
C GLY A 167 -9.48 16.29 6.55
N LYS A 168 -8.41 16.90 6.04
CA LYS A 168 -7.79 16.48 4.76
C LYS A 168 -7.14 15.09 4.85
N ARG A 169 -6.64 14.69 6.03
CA ARG A 169 -6.12 13.33 6.25
C ARG A 169 -7.24 12.28 6.22
N TRP A 170 -8.38 12.57 6.85
CA TRP A 170 -9.56 11.70 6.77
C TRP A 170 -10.12 11.64 5.34
N LEU A 171 -10.11 12.76 4.61
CA LEU A 171 -10.48 12.76 3.20
C LEU A 171 -9.54 11.89 2.36
N ALA A 172 -8.22 11.94 2.60
CA ALA A 172 -7.27 11.05 1.94
C ALA A 172 -7.55 9.56 2.23
N LEU A 173 -7.93 9.23 3.48
CA LEU A 173 -8.34 7.87 3.83
C LEU A 173 -9.64 7.47 3.13
N GLY A 174 -10.64 8.35 3.11
CA GLY A 174 -11.92 8.11 2.42
C GLY A 174 -11.74 7.89 0.92
N LEU A 175 -10.89 8.69 0.27
CA LEU A 175 -10.52 8.50 -1.14
C LEU A 175 -9.79 7.18 -1.37
N ALA A 176 -8.83 6.83 -0.51
CA ALA A 176 -8.13 5.55 -0.60
C ALA A 176 -9.10 4.36 -0.47
N ALA A 177 -10.03 4.43 0.48
CA ALA A 177 -11.06 3.40 0.66
C ALA A 177 -12.01 3.32 -0.55
N LEU A 178 -12.42 4.46 -1.12
CA LEU A 178 -13.26 4.50 -2.30
C LEU A 178 -12.56 3.93 -3.54
N MET A 179 -11.27 4.24 -3.73
CA MET A 179 -10.46 3.70 -4.83
C MET A 179 -10.30 2.18 -4.72
N GLN A 180 -9.94 1.66 -3.55
CA GLN A 180 -9.79 0.21 -3.34
C GLN A 180 -11.14 -0.52 -3.39
N GLY A 181 -12.18 0.07 -2.78
CA GLY A 181 -13.54 -0.47 -2.80
C GLY A 181 -14.14 -0.49 -4.20
N GLY A 182 -13.86 0.52 -5.02
CA GLY A 182 -14.28 0.56 -6.43
C GLY A 182 -13.65 -0.57 -7.24
N VAL A 183 -12.36 -0.85 -7.05
CA VAL A 183 -11.70 -2.00 -7.71
C VAL A 183 -12.30 -3.31 -7.23
N LEU A 184 -12.50 -3.48 -5.92
CA LEU A 184 -13.15 -4.67 -5.37
C LEU A 184 -14.55 -4.88 -5.96
N PHE A 185 -15.37 -3.83 -6.07
CA PHE A 185 -16.70 -3.91 -6.66
C PHE A 185 -16.65 -4.36 -8.12
N VAL A 186 -15.73 -3.81 -8.92
CA VAL A 186 -15.54 -4.22 -10.31
C VAL A 186 -15.12 -5.69 -10.40
N VAL A 187 -14.19 -6.12 -9.54
CA VAL A 187 -13.73 -7.53 -9.50
C VAL A 187 -14.85 -8.48 -9.11
N LEU A 188 -15.76 -8.08 -8.20
CA LEU A 188 -16.90 -8.90 -7.79
C LEU A 188 -18.06 -8.91 -8.80
N ALA A 189 -18.12 -7.92 -9.69
CA ALA A 189 -19.17 -7.80 -10.71
C ALA A 189 -18.83 -8.48 -12.04
N LEU A 190 -17.58 -8.93 -12.21
CA LEU A 190 -17.07 -9.69 -13.36
C LEU A 190 -17.09 -11.19 -13.06
#